data_AF-A0A679JDR6-F1
#
_entry.id   AF-A0A679JDR6-F1
#
_cell.length_a   1.000
_cell.length_b   1.000
_cell.length_c   1.000
_cell.angle_alpha   90.00
_cell.angle_beta   90.00
_cell.angle_gamma   90.00
#
_symmetry.space_group_name_H-M   'P 1'
#
loop_
_entity.id
_entity.type
_entity.pdbx_description
1 polymer ?
#
loop_
_entity_poly.entity_id
_entity_poly.type
_entity_poly.pdbx_seq_one_letter_code
_entity_poly.pdbx_strand_id
1 'polypeptide(L)' 'MRTVHGSYAGIAKLSLEGVQKCALVITQQLTWDGAFERARVRAAHFVREWAASPRD' A
#
# COMPACT_ATOMS: atom_id res chain seq x y z
N MET A 1 -18.13 7.77 17.50
CA MET A 1 -18.83 6.72 16.71
C MET A 1 -17.78 5.72 16.26
N ARG A 2 -17.70 4.57 16.94
CA ARG A 2 -16.74 3.49 16.65
C ARG A 2 -17.44 2.53 15.70
N THR A 3 -17.07 2.54 14.42
CA THR A 3 -17.65 1.62 13.44
C THR A 3 -17.21 0.20 13.78
N VAL A 4 -18.16 -0.63 14.20
CA VAL A 4 -17.95 -2.05 14.58
C VAL A 4 -17.72 -2.93 13.34
N HIS A 5 -17.74 -2.35 12.14
CA HIS A 5 -17.48 -3.00 10.86
C HIS A 5 -16.40 -2.21 10.12
N GLY A 6 -15.20 -2.78 9.98
CA GLY A 6 -14.12 -2.15 9.23
C GLY A 6 -14.39 -2.17 7.73
N SER A 7 -14.69 -1.00 7.15
CA SER A 7 -15.08 -0.87 5.73
C SER A 7 -13.95 -0.38 4.82
N TYR A 8 -12.72 -0.26 5.33
CA TYR A 8 -11.62 0.34 4.57
C TYR A 8 -10.79 -0.72 3.87
N ALA A 9 -11.00 -0.86 2.55
CA ALA A 9 -10.20 -1.64 1.62
C ALA A 9 -9.94 -0.80 0.37
N GLY A 10 -8.87 -1.11 -0.37
CA GLY A 10 -8.55 -0.33 -1.56
C GLY A 10 -7.39 -0.90 -2.36
N ILE A 11 -7.31 -0.44 -3.61
CA ILE A 11 -6.20 -0.74 -4.51
C ILE A 11 -5.50 0.58 -4.84
N ALA A 12 -4.20 0.64 -4.61
CA ALA A 12 -3.36 1.78 -4.99
C ALA A 12 -2.37 1.35 -6.08
N LYS A 13 -2.28 2.12 -7.17
CA LYS A 13 -1.23 1.91 -8.17
C LYS A 13 0.07 2.47 -7.62
N LEU A 14 1.12 1.64 -7.58
CA LEU A 14 2.46 2.08 -7.21
C LEU A 14 3.25 2.36 -8.50
N SER A 15 3.69 3.61 -8.61
CA SER A 15 4.54 4.08 -9.69
C SER A 15 5.85 4.58 -9.11
N LEU A 16 6.96 4.27 -9.78
CA LEU A 16 8.29 4.79 -9.46
C LEU A 16 8.80 5.52 -10.71
N GLU A 17 9.23 6.77 -10.55
CA GLU A 17 9.70 7.62 -11.66
C GLU A 17 8.67 7.72 -12.81
N GLY A 18 7.38 7.80 -12.45
CA GLY A 18 6.29 7.87 -13.42
C GLY A 18 5.90 6.55 -14.09
N VAL A 19 6.67 5.47 -13.90
CA VAL A 19 6.37 4.15 -14.46
C VAL A 19 5.58 3.33 -13.46
N GLN A 20 4.36 2.92 -13.83
CA GLN A 20 3.55 2.01 -13.02
C GLN A 20 4.26 0.64 -12.92
N LYS A 21 4.50 0.18 -11.69
CA LYS A 21 5.23 -1.08 -11.45
C LYS A 21 4.33 -2.18 -10.91
N CYS A 22 3.41 -1.86 -9.99
CA CYS A 22 2.50 -2.84 -9.42
C CYS A 22 1.24 -2.19 -8.80
N ALA A 23 0.31 -3.03 -8.35
CA ALA A 23 -0.84 -2.63 -7.55
C ALA A 23 -0.67 -3.10 -6.11
N LEU A 24 -0.88 -2.20 -5.16
CA LEU A 24 -0.96 -2.48 -3.74
C LEU A 24 -2.41 -2.73 -3.35
N VAL A 25 -2.71 -3.93 -2.87
CA VAL A 25 -4.03 -4.30 -2.35
C VAL A 25 -4.01 -4.19 -0.83
N ILE A 26 -4.91 -3.39 -0.27
CA ILE A 26 -5.12 -3.25 1.17
C ILE A 26 -6.41 -3.99 1.52
N THR A 27 -6.27 -5.03 2.34
CA THR A 27 -7.40 -5.80 2.88
C THR A 27 -8.17 -4.99 3.93
N GLN A 28 -9.38 -5.43 4.29
CA GLN A 28 -10.25 -4.70 5.22
C GLN A 28 -9.57 -4.34 6.53
N GLN A 29 -9.67 -3.06 6.90
CA GLN A 29 -9.17 -2.54 8.16
C GLN A 29 -10.28 -1.89 9.00
N LEU A 30 -10.14 -2.03 10.32
CA LEU A 30 -11.08 -1.50 11.31
C LEU A 30 -11.10 0.04 11.37
N THR A 31 -9.98 0.68 11.00
CA THR A 31 -9.83 2.13 11.00
C THR A 31 -9.12 2.60 9.73
N TRP A 32 -9.42 3.84 9.32
CA TRP A 32 -8.75 4.49 8.20
C TRP A 32 -7.25 4.68 8.48
N ASP A 33 -6.87 5.15 9.67
CA ASP A 33 -5.45 5.34 10.04
C ASP A 33 -4.66 4.04 9.93
N GLY A 34 -5.24 2.92 10.37
CA GLY A 34 -4.62 1.61 10.23
C GLY A 34 -4.50 1.18 8.76
N ALA A 35 -5.49 1.48 7.92
CA ALA A 35 -5.39 1.23 6.48
C ALA A 35 -4.27 2.07 5.85
N PHE A 36 -4.20 3.34 6.21
CA PHE A 36 -3.21 4.28 5.69
C PHE A 36 -1.78 3.91 6.09
N GLU A 37 -1.52 3.58 7.36
CA GLU A 37 -0.18 3.18 7.80
C GLU A 37 0.28 1.88 7.14
N ARG A 38 -0.61 0.90 6.94
CA ARG A 38 -0.30 -0.30 6.16
C ARG A 38 0.03 0.02 4.72
N ALA A 39 -0.72 0.93 4.09
CA ALA A 39 -0.44 1.41 2.75
C ALA A 39 1.00 1.96 2.66
N ARG A 40 1.34 2.86 3.60
CA ARG A 40 2.62 3.56 3.68
C ARG A 40 3.78 2.60 3.88
N VAL A 41 3.66 1.66 4.83
CA VAL A 41 4.69 0.66 5.11
C VAL A 41 4.92 -0.23 3.89
N ARG A 42 3.86 -0.69 3.22
CA ARG A 42 3.99 -1.59 2.07
C ARG A 42 4.53 -0.87 0.83
N ALA A 43 4.15 0.38 0.61
CA ALA A 43 4.74 1.22 -0.43
C ALA A 43 6.24 1.46 -0.20
N ALA A 44 6.65 1.78 1.03
CA ALA A 44 8.06 1.95 1.38
C ALA A 44 8.86 0.66 1.20
N HIS A 45 8.30 -0.47 1.61
CA HIS A 45 8.91 -1.79 1.35
C HIS A 45 9.05 -2.05 -0.15
N PHE A 46 8.03 -1.74 -0.96
CA PHE A 46 8.09 -1.89 -2.40
C PHE A 46 9.25 -1.09 -3.02
N VAL A 47 9.40 0.18 -2.66
CA VAL A 47 10.50 1.03 -3.17
C VAL A 47 11.86 0.45 -2.80
N ARG A 48 12.04 0.00 -1.55
CA ARG A 48 13.31 -0.59 -1.10
C ARG A 48 13.66 -1.85 -1.87
N GLU A 49 12.73 -2.80 -1.98
CA GLU A 49 12.97 -4.05 -2.72
C GLU A 49 13.24 -3.78 -4.20
N TRP A 50 12.51 -2.81 -4.78
CA TRP A 50 12.69 -2.46 -6.18
C TRP A 50 14.07 -1.86 -6.45
N ALA A 51 14.53 -0.96 -5.59
CA ALA A 51 15.84 -0.31 -5.70
C ALA A 51 17.01 -1.25 -5.35
N ALA A 52 16.78 -2.24 -4.49
CA ALA A 52 17.77 -3.23 -4.10
C ALA A 52 17.92 -4.37 -5.14
N SER A 53 16.89 -4.61 -5.95
CA SER A 53 16.97 -5.59 -7.03
C SER A 53 17.81 -5.02 -8.17
N PRO A 54 18.98 -5.60 -8.50
CA PRO A 54 19.61 -5.33 -9.79
C PRO A 54 18.59 -5.81 -10.83
N ARG A 55 18.12 -4.88 -11.66
CA ARG A 55 17.31 -5.21 -12.81
C ARG A 55 18.24 -5.10 -13.99
N ASP A 56 18.49 -6.23 -14.62
CA ASP A 56 19.05 -6.31 -15.98
C ASP A 56 18.22 -5.47 -16.96
#